data_AF-A0A078KSL9-F1
#
_entry.id   AF-A0A078KSL9-F1
#
_cell.length_a   1.000
_cell.length_b   1.000
_cell.length_c   1.000
_cell.angle_alpha   90.00
_cell.angle_beta   90.00
_cell.angle_gamma   90.00
#
_symmetry.space_group_name_H-M   'P 1'
#
loop_
_entity.id
_entity.type
_entity.pdbx_description
1 polymer ?
#
loop_
_entity_poly.entity_id
_entity_poly.type
_entity_poly.pdbx_seq_one_letter_code
_entity_poly.pdbx_strand_id
1 'polypeptide(L)' 'MKSEKKDLTFEQAMSRLEEIVNLLEDGGAPLEETMKLYSEGAKLAAICSSKLKKAEQIVEKAQCIKSKLKEEDTDDC' A
#
# COMPACT_ATOMS: atom_id res chain seq x y z
N MET A 1 9.96 27.70 -2.15
CA MET A 1 8.80 26.79 -2.00
C MET A 1 9.34 25.38 -1.78
N LYS A 2 9.14 24.80 -0.60
CA LYS A 2 9.72 23.49 -0.24
C LYS A 2 8.86 22.38 -0.86
N SER A 3 9.45 21.65 -1.81
CA SER A 3 8.93 20.38 -2.29
C SER A 3 9.26 19.32 -1.24
N GLU A 4 8.44 19.25 -0.20
CA GLU A 4 8.51 18.13 0.74
C GLU A 4 7.94 16.91 0.02
N LYS A 5 8.81 15.97 -0.31
CA LYS A 5 8.42 14.60 -0.65
C LYS A 5 7.78 13.98 0.59
N LYS A 6 6.53 14.35 0.88
CA LYS A 6 5.69 13.59 1.80
C LYS A 6 5.49 12.24 1.15
N ASP A 7 6.04 11.20 1.77
CA ASP A 7 5.69 9.83 1.42
C ASP A 7 4.16 9.74 1.41
N LEU A 8 3.59 9.42 0.24
CA LEU A 8 2.15 9.24 0.09
C LEU A 8 1.66 8.24 1.14
N THR A 9 0.56 8.56 1.81
CA THR A 9 -0.14 7.58 2.66
C THR A 9 -0.78 6.49 1.79
N PHE A 10 -1.21 5.38 2.39
CA PHE A 10 -1.87 4.31 1.62
C PHE A 10 -3.18 4.82 1.01
N GLU A 11 -3.95 5.55 1.80
CA GLU A 11 -5.25 6.12 1.48
C GLU A 11 -5.13 7.13 0.34
N GLN A 12 -4.13 8.02 0.39
CA GLN A 12 -3.85 8.96 -0.69
C GLN A 12 -3.42 8.26 -1.98
N ALA A 13 -2.56 7.24 -1.87
CA ALA A 13 -2.09 6.51 -3.05
C ALA A 13 -3.24 5.72 -3.70
N MET A 14 -4.12 5.12 -2.89
CA MET A 14 -5.29 4.39 -3.36
C MET A 14 -6.31 5.33 -4.02
N SER A 15 -6.66 6.44 -3.36
CA SER A 15 -7.62 7.41 -3.92
C SER A 15 -7.14 7.96 -5.26
N ARG A 16 -5.84 8.27 -5.39
CA ARG A 16 -5.29 8.72 -6.67
C ARG A 16 -5.28 7.61 -7.73
N LEU A 17 -5.03 6.36 -7.33
CA LEU A 17 -5.07 5.23 -8.24
C LEU A 17 -6.49 5.00 -8.78
N GLU A 18 -7.52 5.12 -7.95
CA GLU A 18 -8.93 5.04 -8.35
C GLU A 18 -9.29 6.15 -9.36
N GLU A 19 -8.86 7.39 -9.11
CA GLU A 19 -9.03 8.49 -10.08
C GLU A 19 -8.41 8.16 -11.43
N ILE A 20 -7.19 7.64 -11.44
CA ILE A 20 -6.47 7.27 -12.66
C ILE A 20 -7.21 6.16 -13.41
N VAL A 21 -7.69 5.13 -12.71
CA VAL A 21 -8.47 4.05 -13.32
C VAL A 21 -9.73 4.61 -13.97
N ASN A 22 -10.48 5.46 -13.27
CA ASN A 22 -11.67 6.11 -13.82
C ASN A 22 -11.36 6.93 -15.08
N LEU A 23 -10.25 7.68 -15.09
CA LEU A 23 -9.81 8.46 -16.25
C LEU A 23 -9.39 7.59 -17.44
N LEU A 24 -8.77 6.44 -17.17
CA LEU A 24 -8.38 5.48 -18.20
C LEU A 24 -9.60 4.75 -18.79
N GLU A 25 -10.60 4.43 -17.95
CA GLU A 25 -11.84 3.77 -18.36
C GLU A 25 -12.75 4.68 -19.19
N ASP A 26 -12.76 5.99 -18.92
CA ASP A 26 -13.50 6.98 -19.72
C ASP A 26 -13.03 7.03 -21.18
N GLY A 27 -11.75 6.70 -21.44
CA GLY A 27 -11.21 6.53 -22.78
C GLY A 27 -11.10 7.81 -23.62
N GLY A 28 -11.44 8.98 -23.07
CA GLY A 28 -11.38 10.28 -23.74
C GLY A 28 -9.98 10.92 -23.80
N ALA A 29 -8.99 10.36 -23.09
CA ALA A 29 -7.66 10.93 -23.01
C ALA A 29 -6.79 10.61 -24.26
N PRO A 30 -6.00 11.59 -24.76
CA PRO A 30 -5.01 11.34 -25.79
C PRO A 30 -4.00 10.27 -25.36
N LEU A 31 -3.45 9.51 -26.33
CA LEU A 31 -2.49 8.43 -26.08
C LEU A 31 -1.34 8.83 -25.13
N GLU A 32 -0.78 10.02 -25.32
CA GLU A 32 0.33 10.49 -24.50
C GLU A 32 -0.08 10.74 -23.03
N GLU A 33 -1.32 11.17 -22.80
CA GLU A 33 -1.88 11.36 -21.47
C GLU A 33 -2.22 10.01 -20.82
N THR A 34 -2.83 9.10 -21.58
CA THR A 34 -3.07 7.71 -21.17
C THR A 34 -1.79 7.00 -20.74
N MET A 35 -0.68 7.21 -21.46
CA MET A 35 0.63 6.65 -21.10
C MET A 35 1.18 7.24 -19.78
N LYS A 36 0.96 8.54 -19.54
CA LYS A 36 1.34 9.20 -18.28
C LYS A 36 0.50 8.68 -17.11
N LEU A 37 -0.81 8.62 -17.27
CA LEU A 37 -1.77 8.07 -16.31
C LEU A 37 -1.42 6.62 -15.95
N TYR A 38 -1.15 5.78 -16.94
CA TYR A 38 -0.73 4.40 -16.71
C TYR A 38 0.59 4.30 -15.91
N SER A 39 1.60 5.08 -16.28
CA SER A 39 2.88 5.10 -15.56
C SER A 39 2.72 5.56 -14.11
N GLU A 40 1.88 6.56 -13.87
CA GLU A 40 1.55 7.04 -12.53
C GLU A 40 0.80 5.96 -11.73
N GLY A 41 -0.24 5.36 -12.31
CA GLY A 41 -1.02 4.28 -11.70
C GLY A 41 -0.16 3.08 -11.32
N ALA A 42 0.76 2.66 -12.18
CA ALA A 42 1.70 1.57 -11.89
C ALA A 42 2.60 1.88 -10.67
N LYS A 43 3.06 3.13 -10.54
CA LYS A 43 3.86 3.55 -9.37
C LYS A 43 3.03 3.54 -8.09
N LEU A 44 1.79 4.04 -8.15
CA LEU A 44 0.88 4.06 -7.01
C LEU A 44 0.52 2.65 -6.56
N ALA A 45 0.22 1.74 -7.49
CA ALA A 45 -0.02 0.33 -7.19
C ALA A 45 1.17 -0.33 -6.48
N ALA A 46 2.40 -0.05 -6.93
CA ALA A 46 3.61 -0.54 -6.27
C ALA A 46 3.77 0.02 -4.84
N ILE A 47 3.44 1.30 -4.62
CA ILE A 47 3.45 1.91 -3.29
C ILE A 47 2.43 1.24 -2.37
N CYS A 48 1.19 1.04 -2.85
CA CYS A 48 0.13 0.38 -2.09
C CYS A 48 0.55 -1.05 -1.68
N SER A 49 1.04 -1.84 -2.64
CA SER A 49 1.53 -3.20 -2.39
C SER A 49 2.66 -3.23 -1.36
N SER A 50 3.63 -2.31 -1.47
CA SER A 50 4.75 -2.21 -0.52
C SER A 50 4.27 -1.89 0.91
N LYS A 51 3.29 -1.00 1.05
CA LYS A 51 2.70 -0.67 2.36
C LYS A 51 1.94 -1.86 2.96
N LEU A 52 1.13 -2.55 2.16
CA LEU A 52 0.41 -3.75 2.60
C LEU A 52 1.37 -4.85 3.05
N LYS A 53 2.43 -5.10 2.27
CA LYS A 53 3.46 -6.08 2.63
C LYS A 53 4.14 -5.75 3.96
N LYS A 54 4.43 -4.48 4.22
CA LYS A 54 4.98 -4.03 5.51
C LYS A 54 3.98 -4.28 6.65
N ALA A 55 2.70 -3.98 6.43
CA ALA A 55 1.66 -4.22 7.44
C ALA A 55 1.52 -5.72 7.74
N GLU A 56 1.50 -6.57 6.71
CA GLU A 56 1.46 -8.03 6.84
C GLU A 56 2.63 -8.57 7.67
N GLN A 57 3.86 -8.12 7.37
CA GLN A 57 5.04 -8.49 8.15
C GLN A 57 4.96 -8.10 9.63
N ILE A 58 4.34 -6.95 9.94
CA ILE A 58 4.13 -6.52 11.33
C ILE A 58 3.15 -7.46 12.03
N VAL A 59 2.06 -7.81 11.35
CA VAL A 59 1.05 -8.75 11.87
C VAL A 59 1.65 -10.14 12.10
N GLU A 60 2.40 -10.66 11.14
CA GLU A 60 3.07 -11.95 11.24
C GLU A 60 4.06 -11.99 12.43
N LYS A 61 4.87 -10.94 12.58
CA LYS A 61 5.78 -10.80 13.74
C LYS A 61 5.02 -10.72 15.06
N ALA A 62 3.93 -9.96 15.11
CA ALA A 62 3.10 -9.85 16.30
C ALA A 62 2.46 -11.20 16.68
N GLN A 63 1.99 -11.98 15.69
CA GLN A 63 1.49 -13.34 15.90
C GLN A 63 2.59 -14.27 16.41
N CYS A 64 3.80 -14.18 15.87
CA CYS A 64 4.94 -14.95 16.34
C CYS A 64 5.28 -14.65 17.81
N ILE A 65 5.31 -13.37 18.21
CA ILE A 65 5.53 -12.96 19.61
C ILE A 65 4.45 -13.55 20.51
N LYS A 66 3.18 -13.49 20.10
CA LYS A 66 2.05 -14.04 20.86
C LYS A 66 2.18 -15.56 21.10
N SER A 67 2.71 -16.31 20.14
CA SER A 67 2.93 -17.76 20.30
C SER A 67 4.04 -18.08 21.30
N LYS A 68 5.10 -17.26 21.37
CA LYS A 68 6.21 -17.45 22.32
C LYS A 68 5.84 -17.13 23.77
N LEU A 69 4.84 -16.27 23.99
CA LEU A 69 4.36 -15.91 25.32
C LEU A 69 3.35 -16.92 25.92
N LYS A 70 3.07 -18.03 25.25
CA LYS A 70 2.15 -19.08 25.73
C LYS A 70 2.85 -20.31 26.32
N GLU A 71 4.18 -20.36 26.35
CA GLU A 71 4.94 -21.51 26.88
C GLU A 71 5.35 -21.36 28.35
N GLU A 72 4.90 -20.34 29.08
CA GLU A 72 5.36 -20.05 30.45
C GLU A 72 4.27 -20.15 31.55
N ASP A 73 3.15 -20.85 31.29
CA ASP A 73 2.11 -21.14 32.29
C ASP A 73 1.63 -22.62 32.21
N THR A 74 2.55 -23.57 32.40
CA THR A 74 2.20 -24.88 32.96
C THR A 74 3.09 -25.17 34.15
N ASP A 75 2.88 -24.40 35.21
CA ASP A 75 3.20 -24.76 36.59
C ASP A 75 1.87 -25.15 37.26
N ASP A 76 1.43 -26.40 37.06
CA ASP A 76 0.48 -27.06 37.96
C ASP A 76 0.65 -28.59 37.85
N CYS A 77 1.12 -29.16 38.96
CA CYS A 77 1.51 -30.56 39.29
C CYS A 77 2.95 -31.03 38.99
#